data_AF-A0A7S2KX53-F1
#
_entry.id   AF-A0A7S2KX53-F1
#
_cell.length_a   1.000
_cell.length_b   1.000
_cell.length_c   1.000
_cell.angle_alpha   90.00
_cell.angle_beta   90.00
_cell.angle_gamma   90.00
#
_symmetry.space_group_name_H-M   'P 1'
#
loop_
_entity.id
_entity.type
_entity.pdbx_description
1 polymer ?
#
loop_
_entity_poly.entity_id
_entity_poly.type
_entity_poly.pdbx_seq_one_letter_code
_entity_poly.pdbx_strand_id
1 'polypeptide(L)'
;DPAAEPFLKEDEGIRPPGFQEWRKFGAPKGAPGQARHHPSLKEHELIGWMLAMHFLGAMEVAVDIIVREVDTAHHLLKQHDPATVVLPPPKHIPSANSPAESLLFGLPSSGAENDKHWKMNHVSCRTSFDPVLEGTLKEVVVSGLADELDLMLPKSEMIYVDGWVLDYGDGEKKAKRKLKPFDGLGYIDSKKAYYGLPMSKTLSFWLPWEGFTVSGDSGRGNSGNQLRGNKDVELKLEEDDASNWYRSLVVCEVNEDRGENECNFEKNIDFVVGGKPATDVTYIDATGVSYLKKRICVNVGIPEGSKVSRKDGSSADSPLGLSLDVTAKGFLLLKDGPCSISHVVWEEHTL
;
A
#
# COMPACT_ATOMS: atom_id res chain seq x y z
N ASP A 1 1.58 18.89 -16.63
CA ASP A 1 2.73 18.25 -17.28
C ASP A 1 3.73 19.35 -17.68
N PRO A 2 4.81 19.51 -16.91
CA PRO A 2 5.80 20.56 -17.14
C PRO A 2 6.50 20.46 -18.51
N ALA A 3 6.60 19.24 -19.08
CA ALA A 3 7.31 19.03 -20.34
C ALA A 3 6.47 19.43 -21.56
N ALA A 4 5.15 19.19 -21.50
CA ALA A 4 4.23 19.59 -22.58
C ALA A 4 3.81 21.07 -22.48
N GLU A 5 3.92 21.69 -21.31
CA GLU A 5 3.38 23.03 -21.02
C GLU A 5 3.78 24.13 -22.01
N PRO A 6 5.05 24.22 -22.49
CA PRO A 6 5.43 25.24 -23.46
C PRO A 6 4.65 25.15 -24.77
N PHE A 7 4.41 23.94 -25.26
CA PHE A 7 3.69 23.70 -26.52
C PHE A 7 2.18 23.89 -26.37
N LEU A 8 1.63 23.58 -25.19
CA LEU A 8 0.20 23.72 -24.92
C LEU A 8 -0.25 25.18 -24.75
N LYS A 9 0.69 26.11 -24.59
CA LYS A 9 0.42 27.57 -24.55
C LYS A 9 0.27 28.18 -25.94
N GLU A 10 0.83 27.55 -26.96
CA GLU A 10 0.73 27.98 -28.35
C GLU A 10 -0.66 27.68 -28.93
N ASP A 11 -1.05 28.44 -29.97
CA ASP A 11 -2.29 28.18 -30.70
C ASP A 11 -2.25 26.82 -31.40
N GLU A 12 -3.39 26.13 -31.43
CA GLU A 12 -3.53 24.74 -31.90
C GLU A 12 -2.90 24.50 -33.29
N GLY A 13 -3.11 25.42 -34.23
CA GLY A 13 -2.61 25.30 -35.60
C GLY A 13 -1.10 25.46 -35.75
N ILE A 14 -0.43 25.96 -34.73
CA ILE A 14 1.03 26.20 -34.72
C ILE A 14 1.76 25.09 -33.95
N ARG A 15 1.04 24.29 -33.17
CA ARG A 15 1.61 23.16 -32.43
C ARG A 15 2.14 22.10 -33.39
N PRO A 16 3.26 21.43 -33.06
CA PRO A 16 3.69 20.27 -33.83
C PRO A 16 2.58 19.21 -33.88
N PRO A 17 2.48 18.40 -34.96
CA PRO A 17 1.36 17.46 -35.14
C PRO A 17 1.10 16.52 -33.95
N GLY A 18 2.14 16.11 -33.22
CA GLY A 18 1.99 15.27 -32.02
C GLY A 18 1.36 15.96 -30.81
N PHE A 19 1.38 17.29 -30.76
CA PHE A 19 0.80 18.12 -29.69
C PHE A 19 -0.53 18.78 -30.09
N GLN A 20 -1.03 18.47 -31.29
CA GLN A 20 -2.37 18.85 -31.71
C GLN A 20 -3.40 17.87 -31.13
N GLU A 21 -4.59 18.38 -30.84
CA GLU A 21 -5.67 17.69 -30.15
C GLU A 21 -5.25 17.08 -28.80
N TRP A 22 -4.22 17.65 -28.14
CA TRP A 22 -3.59 17.08 -26.95
C TRP A 22 -4.55 16.87 -25.77
N ARG A 23 -5.68 17.58 -25.72
CA ARG A 23 -6.71 17.43 -24.67
C ARG A 23 -7.97 16.71 -25.14
N LYS A 24 -7.97 16.16 -26.35
CA LYS A 24 -9.08 15.38 -26.87
C LYS A 24 -9.04 13.98 -26.27
N PHE A 25 -10.11 13.59 -25.61
CA PHE A 25 -10.27 12.23 -25.12
C PHE A 25 -10.70 11.31 -26.27
N GLY A 26 -10.11 10.11 -26.33
CA GLY A 26 -10.52 9.07 -27.28
C GLY A 26 -11.81 8.37 -26.88
N ALA A 27 -12.18 8.43 -25.58
CA ALA A 27 -13.40 7.83 -25.08
C ALA A 27 -14.67 8.57 -25.57
N PRO A 28 -15.81 7.88 -25.74
CA PRO A 28 -17.08 8.52 -26.08
C PRO A 28 -17.50 9.58 -25.05
N LYS A 29 -18.20 10.63 -25.50
CA LYS A 29 -18.67 11.69 -24.60
C LYS A 29 -19.53 11.11 -23.47
N GLY A 30 -19.21 11.45 -22.22
CA GLY A 30 -19.93 10.99 -21.03
C GLY A 30 -19.39 9.69 -20.44
N ALA A 31 -18.42 9.04 -21.09
CA ALA A 31 -17.59 8.04 -20.44
C ALA A 31 -16.81 8.70 -19.29
N PRO A 32 -16.60 8.00 -18.15
CA PRO A 32 -15.70 8.47 -17.11
C PRO A 32 -14.25 8.53 -17.64
N GLY A 33 -13.35 9.11 -16.87
CA GLY A 33 -11.98 9.33 -17.34
C GLY A 33 -11.80 10.63 -18.14
N GLN A 34 -12.87 11.36 -18.46
CA GLN A 34 -12.79 12.64 -19.20
C GLN A 34 -12.61 13.86 -18.29
N ALA A 35 -11.63 13.80 -17.38
CA ALA A 35 -11.32 14.89 -16.46
C ALA A 35 -9.94 15.48 -16.80
N ARG A 36 -9.72 16.76 -16.48
CA ARG A 36 -8.46 17.47 -16.81
C ARG A 36 -7.19 16.81 -16.26
N HIS A 37 -7.30 16.00 -15.21
CA HIS A 37 -6.18 15.30 -14.59
C HIS A 37 -5.93 13.89 -15.16
N HIS A 38 -6.83 13.38 -16.02
CA HIS A 38 -6.64 12.10 -16.67
C HIS A 38 -5.91 12.26 -18.01
N PRO A 39 -5.12 11.25 -18.42
CA PRO A 39 -4.44 11.29 -19.70
C PRO A 39 -5.44 11.32 -20.85
N SER A 40 -5.22 12.22 -21.80
CA SER A 40 -5.95 12.29 -23.06
C SER A 40 -5.55 11.15 -24.02
N LEU A 41 -6.13 11.11 -25.22
CA LEU A 41 -5.74 10.11 -26.22
C LEU A 41 -4.24 10.21 -26.57
N LYS A 42 -3.75 11.43 -26.85
CA LYS A 42 -2.35 11.64 -27.24
C LYS A 42 -1.37 11.41 -26.09
N GLU A 43 -1.78 11.73 -24.86
CA GLU A 43 -1.00 11.39 -23.68
C GLU A 43 -0.90 9.87 -23.49
N HIS A 44 -1.98 9.11 -23.70
CA HIS A 44 -1.94 7.65 -23.70
C HIS A 44 -1.07 7.07 -24.83
N GLU A 45 -1.15 7.61 -26.05
CA GLU A 45 -0.29 7.19 -27.16
C GLU A 45 1.19 7.39 -26.84
N LEU A 46 1.56 8.53 -26.26
CA LEU A 46 2.94 8.80 -25.84
C LEU A 46 3.40 7.83 -24.75
N ILE A 47 2.58 7.61 -23.71
CA ILE A 47 2.88 6.64 -22.65
C ILE A 47 3.08 5.24 -23.25
N GLY A 48 2.17 4.81 -24.13
CA GLY A 48 2.27 3.53 -24.83
C GLY A 48 3.56 3.40 -25.63
N TRP A 49 3.96 4.47 -26.35
CA TRP A 49 5.21 4.49 -27.09
C TRP A 49 6.43 4.42 -26.16
N MET A 50 6.44 5.17 -25.06
CA MET A 50 7.52 5.12 -24.06
C MET A 50 7.67 3.71 -23.47
N LEU A 51 6.55 3.08 -23.08
CA LEU A 51 6.55 1.70 -22.61
C LEU A 51 7.10 0.75 -23.68
N ALA A 52 6.64 0.85 -24.93
CA ALA A 52 7.12 0.03 -26.02
C ALA A 52 8.64 0.17 -26.24
N MET A 53 9.18 1.38 -26.16
CA MET A 53 10.62 1.62 -26.26
C MET A 53 11.41 1.02 -25.10
N HIS A 54 10.89 1.10 -23.86
CA HIS A 54 11.51 0.43 -22.72
C HIS A 54 11.49 -1.09 -22.86
N PHE A 55 10.37 -1.67 -23.31
CA PHE A 55 10.27 -3.11 -23.58
C PHE A 55 11.21 -3.53 -24.70
N LEU A 56 11.34 -2.75 -25.77
CA LEU A 56 12.28 -3.02 -26.84
C LEU A 56 13.72 -3.07 -26.31
N GLY A 57 14.14 -2.07 -25.51
CA GLY A 57 15.46 -2.08 -24.88
C GLY A 57 15.68 -3.29 -23.96
N ALA A 58 14.68 -3.68 -23.17
CA ALA A 58 14.76 -4.89 -22.35
C ALA A 58 14.87 -6.17 -23.20
N MET A 59 14.15 -6.25 -24.33
CA MET A 59 14.24 -7.36 -25.27
C MET A 59 15.61 -7.41 -25.96
N GLU A 60 16.19 -6.27 -26.34
CA GLU A 60 17.55 -6.21 -26.91
C GLU A 60 18.59 -6.76 -25.91
N VAL A 61 18.48 -6.38 -24.63
CA VAL A 61 19.33 -6.93 -23.57
C VAL A 61 19.11 -8.44 -23.41
N ALA A 62 17.85 -8.89 -23.38
CA ALA A 62 17.54 -10.32 -23.29
C ALA A 62 18.11 -11.12 -24.46
N VAL A 63 18.03 -10.58 -25.68
CA VAL A 63 18.60 -11.20 -26.89
C VAL A 63 20.13 -11.24 -26.81
N ASP A 64 20.80 -10.15 -26.40
CA ASP A 64 22.26 -10.12 -26.26
C ASP A 64 22.75 -11.18 -25.26
N ILE A 65 22.05 -11.32 -24.13
CA ILE A 65 22.32 -12.35 -23.13
C ILE A 65 22.19 -13.77 -23.75
N ILE A 66 21.09 -14.05 -24.45
CA ILE A 66 20.87 -15.35 -25.10
C ILE A 66 21.97 -15.64 -26.12
N VAL A 67 22.32 -14.67 -26.96
CA VAL A 67 23.33 -14.81 -28.03
C VAL A 67 24.73 -15.05 -27.45
N ARG A 68 25.06 -14.41 -26.32
CA ARG A 68 26.36 -14.55 -25.67
C ARG A 68 26.46 -15.77 -24.75
N GLU A 69 25.39 -16.57 -24.64
CA GLU A 69 25.28 -17.67 -23.68
C GLU A 69 25.68 -17.25 -22.26
N VAL A 70 25.39 -15.99 -21.90
CA VAL A 70 25.64 -15.51 -20.54
C VAL A 70 24.73 -16.30 -19.64
N ASP A 71 25.32 -17.02 -18.68
CA ASP A 71 24.57 -17.69 -17.62
C ASP A 71 23.81 -16.62 -16.83
N THR A 72 22.56 -16.40 -17.22
CA THR A 72 21.65 -15.41 -16.65
C THR A 72 21.42 -15.66 -15.18
N ALA A 73 21.33 -16.92 -14.77
CA ALA A 73 21.23 -17.27 -13.37
C ALA A 73 22.49 -16.81 -12.66
N HIS A 74 23.68 -17.08 -13.20
CA HIS A 74 24.91 -16.63 -12.56
C HIS A 74 25.16 -15.12 -12.63
N HIS A 75 24.69 -14.41 -13.67
CA HIS A 75 24.91 -12.96 -13.83
C HIS A 75 23.85 -12.13 -13.07
N LEU A 76 22.57 -12.49 -13.17
CA LEU A 76 21.49 -11.82 -12.45
C LEU A 76 21.53 -12.18 -10.95
N LEU A 77 21.84 -13.43 -10.58
CA LEU A 77 21.93 -13.81 -9.15
C LEU A 77 23.26 -13.39 -8.50
N LYS A 78 24.36 -13.18 -9.24
CA LYS A 78 25.59 -12.59 -8.66
C LYS A 78 25.61 -11.06 -8.66
N GLN A 79 24.93 -10.39 -9.58
CA GLN A 79 24.74 -8.93 -9.49
C GLN A 79 23.64 -8.55 -8.49
N HIS A 80 22.74 -9.47 -8.19
CA HIS A 80 21.75 -9.36 -7.12
C HIS A 80 22.00 -10.41 -6.01
N ASP A 81 23.22 -10.49 -5.48
CA ASP A 81 23.27 -10.45 -4.01
C ASP A 81 22.43 -9.22 -3.64
N PRO A 82 21.52 -9.21 -2.65
CA PRO A 82 20.82 -7.99 -2.26
C PRO A 82 21.85 -6.99 -1.70
N ALA A 83 22.68 -6.46 -2.59
CA ALA A 83 23.59 -5.38 -2.42
C ALA A 83 22.65 -4.31 -1.94
N THR A 84 22.78 -4.02 -0.65
CA THR A 84 21.96 -3.10 0.10
C THR A 84 21.85 -1.87 -0.79
N VAL A 85 20.69 -1.66 -1.43
CA VAL A 85 20.58 -0.68 -2.51
C VAL A 85 20.81 0.67 -1.86
N VAL A 86 22.02 1.19 -2.04
CA VAL A 86 22.40 2.44 -1.41
C VAL A 86 21.86 3.57 -2.27
N LEU A 87 20.88 4.28 -1.73
CA LEU A 87 20.28 5.44 -2.34
C LEU A 87 21.04 6.71 -1.94
N PRO A 88 21.08 7.74 -2.80
CA PRO A 88 21.53 9.06 -2.37
C PRO A 88 20.53 9.66 -1.35
N PRO A 89 20.95 10.67 -0.56
CA PRO A 89 20.05 11.36 0.35
C PRO A 89 18.84 11.97 -0.40
N PRO A 90 17.64 11.95 0.20
CA PRO A 90 16.49 12.66 -0.33
C PRO A 90 16.82 14.15 -0.50
N LYS A 91 16.43 14.73 -1.64
CA LYS A 91 16.66 16.17 -1.90
C LYS A 91 15.84 17.08 -0.99
N HIS A 92 14.66 16.62 -0.57
CA HIS A 92 13.74 17.36 0.28
C HIS A 92 13.12 16.39 1.28
N ILE A 93 13.42 16.59 2.56
CA ILE A 93 12.71 15.94 3.66
C ILE A 93 11.84 17.03 4.28
N PRO A 94 10.50 16.93 4.15
CA PRO A 94 9.60 18.00 4.59
C PRO A 94 9.74 18.34 6.07
N SER A 95 10.12 17.38 6.94
CA SER A 95 10.10 17.64 8.39
C SER A 95 11.08 16.92 9.34
N ALA A 96 11.98 15.98 9.04
CA ALA A 96 12.82 15.22 10.01
C ALA A 96 12.10 14.45 11.16
N ASN A 97 10.93 14.91 11.60
CA ASN A 97 10.17 14.46 12.77
C ASN A 97 8.76 14.03 12.38
N SER A 98 8.39 14.05 11.08
CA SER A 98 7.06 13.56 10.70
C SER A 98 7.00 12.06 10.95
N PRO A 99 5.94 11.56 11.61
CA PRO A 99 5.68 10.14 11.67
C PRO A 99 5.59 9.58 10.24
N ALA A 100 6.19 8.41 10.01
CA ALA A 100 6.35 7.76 8.70
C ALA A 100 7.40 8.33 7.71
N GLU A 101 8.29 9.25 8.12
CA GLU A 101 9.37 9.70 7.22
C GLU A 101 10.31 8.58 6.78
N SER A 102 10.66 7.66 7.69
CA SER A 102 11.51 6.52 7.36
C SER A 102 10.87 5.58 6.36
N LEU A 103 9.54 5.45 6.41
CA LEU A 103 8.77 4.69 5.45
C LEU A 103 8.78 5.33 4.06
N LEU A 104 8.70 6.66 3.97
CA LEU A 104 8.63 7.38 2.70
C LEU A 104 10.00 7.64 2.06
N PHE A 105 11.03 7.90 2.87
CA PHE A 105 12.33 8.40 2.41
C PHE A 105 13.50 7.49 2.79
N GLY A 106 13.27 6.45 3.59
CA GLY A 106 14.31 5.57 4.11
C GLY A 106 15.09 6.18 5.26
N LEU A 107 16.28 5.64 5.52
CA LEU A 107 17.15 6.05 6.61
C LEU A 107 18.60 6.20 6.14
N PRO A 108 19.38 7.07 6.81
CA PRO A 108 20.82 7.06 6.63
C PRO A 108 21.38 5.70 7.05
N SER A 109 22.29 5.14 6.26
CA SER A 109 22.98 3.89 6.58
C SER A 109 23.92 4.11 7.77
N SER A 110 23.66 3.42 8.88
CA SER A 110 24.48 3.49 10.10
C SER A 110 25.94 3.13 9.81
N GLY A 111 26.87 4.01 10.21
CA GLY A 111 28.32 3.77 10.11
C GLY A 111 29.07 4.56 9.03
N ALA A 112 28.38 5.33 8.18
CA ALA A 112 29.05 6.31 7.33
C ALA A 112 29.11 7.67 8.04
N GLU A 113 30.31 8.16 8.38
CA GLU A 113 30.57 9.52 8.90
C GLU A 113 30.09 10.66 7.96
N ASN A 114 29.37 10.35 6.89
CA ASN A 114 28.73 11.32 6.02
C ASN A 114 27.37 10.75 5.58
N ASP A 115 26.29 11.50 5.78
CA ASP A 115 24.88 11.26 5.39
C ASP A 115 24.62 11.06 3.88
N LYS A 116 25.60 10.58 3.13
CA LYS A 116 25.59 10.42 1.67
C LYS A 116 24.90 9.14 1.20
N HIS A 117 24.61 8.23 2.11
CA HIS A 117 24.14 6.89 1.80
C HIS A 117 22.90 6.59 2.62
N TRP A 118 21.82 6.28 1.92
CA TRP A 118 20.52 5.98 2.47
C TRP A 118 20.11 4.58 2.07
N LYS A 119 19.31 3.93 2.92
CA LYS A 119 18.69 2.64 2.66
C LYS A 119 17.20 2.73 2.93
N MET A 120 16.40 2.01 2.15
CA MET A 120 15.01 1.75 2.52
C MET A 120 14.98 0.62 3.53
N ASN A 121 14.13 0.75 4.55
CA ASN A 121 13.78 -0.41 5.37
C ASN A 121 12.88 -1.36 4.57
N HIS A 122 12.73 -2.57 5.08
CA HIS A 122 11.70 -3.46 4.58
C HIS A 122 10.34 -2.87 4.95
N VAL A 123 9.50 -2.65 3.94
CA VAL A 123 8.16 -2.09 4.09
C VAL A 123 7.20 -3.06 3.43
N SER A 124 6.29 -3.58 4.23
CA SER A 124 5.23 -4.45 3.75
C SER A 124 3.94 -3.65 3.66
N CYS A 125 3.22 -3.84 2.55
CA CYS A 125 1.93 -3.22 2.32
C CYS A 125 0.93 -4.30 1.96
N ARG A 126 -0.26 -4.23 2.55
CA ARG A 126 -1.41 -5.04 2.14
C ARG A 126 -2.56 -4.10 1.83
N THR A 127 -3.15 -4.29 0.66
CA THR A 127 -4.20 -3.42 0.12
C THR A 127 -5.40 -4.22 -0.37
N SER A 128 -6.56 -3.59 -0.33
CA SER A 128 -7.77 -4.06 -1.01
C SER A 128 -7.96 -3.44 -2.40
N PHE A 129 -7.04 -2.58 -2.84
CA PHE A 129 -7.13 -1.93 -4.15
C PHE A 129 -6.62 -2.83 -5.26
N ASP A 130 -7.31 -2.82 -6.41
CA ASP A 130 -6.83 -3.51 -7.62
C ASP A 130 -6.07 -2.53 -8.54
N PRO A 131 -5.02 -2.99 -9.25
CA PRO A 131 -4.43 -4.31 -9.16
C PRO A 131 -3.52 -4.48 -7.94
N VAL A 132 -3.62 -5.63 -7.28
CA VAL A 132 -2.70 -6.02 -6.20
C VAL A 132 -1.42 -6.59 -6.82
N LEU A 133 -0.29 -5.93 -6.59
CA LEU A 133 1.02 -6.38 -7.08
C LEU A 133 1.61 -7.47 -6.17
N GLU A 134 1.46 -7.30 -4.86
CA GLU A 134 2.01 -8.19 -3.84
C GLU A 134 1.14 -8.13 -2.58
N GLY A 135 0.59 -9.28 -2.17
CA GLY A 135 -0.18 -9.46 -0.94
C GLY A 135 -1.51 -8.69 -0.85
N THR A 136 -2.60 -9.39 -0.60
CA THR A 136 -3.93 -8.78 -0.40
C THR A 136 -4.18 -8.42 1.07
N LEU A 137 -4.98 -7.37 1.34
CA LEU A 137 -5.38 -7.02 2.71
C LEU A 137 -6.06 -8.18 3.45
N LYS A 138 -6.80 -9.02 2.72
CA LYS A 138 -7.47 -10.21 3.28
C LYS A 138 -6.50 -11.23 3.88
N GLU A 139 -5.28 -11.36 3.36
CA GLU A 139 -4.29 -12.34 3.83
C GLU A 139 -3.83 -12.10 5.27
N VAL A 140 -3.87 -10.85 5.71
CA VAL A 140 -3.49 -10.45 7.07
C VAL A 140 -4.69 -10.30 7.99
N VAL A 141 -5.93 -10.43 7.50
CA VAL A 141 -7.11 -10.42 8.37
C VAL A 141 -7.26 -11.77 9.07
N VAL A 142 -7.39 -11.71 10.40
CA VAL A 142 -7.61 -12.89 11.26
C VAL A 142 -9.07 -13.05 11.61
N SER A 143 -9.76 -11.95 11.94
CA SER A 143 -11.15 -12.01 12.38
C SER A 143 -11.87 -10.67 12.21
N GLY A 144 -13.20 -10.67 12.41
CA GLY A 144 -13.99 -9.44 12.45
C GLY A 144 -14.65 -9.05 11.13
N LEU A 145 -14.58 -9.89 10.09
CA LEU A 145 -15.30 -9.68 8.83
C LEU A 145 -16.73 -10.23 8.91
N ALA A 146 -17.65 -9.52 8.27
CA ALA A 146 -18.97 -10.04 7.93
C ALA A 146 -18.87 -10.95 6.67
N ASP A 147 -19.95 -11.68 6.40
CA ASP A 147 -20.03 -12.55 5.22
C ASP A 147 -19.84 -11.77 3.90
N GLU A 148 -19.14 -12.39 2.96
CA GLU A 148 -18.90 -11.79 1.64
C GLU A 148 -20.20 -11.72 0.83
N LEU A 149 -20.63 -10.49 0.58
CA LEU A 149 -21.77 -10.17 -0.26
C LEU A 149 -21.29 -9.45 -1.52
N ASP A 150 -22.10 -9.49 -2.59
CA ASP A 150 -21.81 -8.76 -3.82
C ASP A 150 -21.58 -7.27 -3.53
N LEU A 151 -20.37 -6.78 -3.85
CA LEU A 151 -19.89 -5.41 -3.61
C LEU A 151 -20.74 -4.33 -4.30
N MET A 152 -21.60 -4.69 -5.26
CA MET A 152 -22.46 -3.74 -5.98
C MET A 152 -23.85 -3.62 -5.35
N LEU A 153 -24.24 -4.54 -4.45
CA LEU A 153 -25.53 -4.50 -3.79
C LEU A 153 -25.52 -3.53 -2.59
N PRO A 154 -26.59 -2.75 -2.38
CA PRO A 154 -26.76 -1.96 -1.15
C PRO A 154 -26.62 -2.82 0.10
N LYS A 155 -25.94 -2.29 1.12
CA LYS A 155 -25.77 -2.94 2.42
C LYS A 155 -26.64 -2.22 3.43
N SER A 156 -27.41 -2.96 4.22
CA SER A 156 -28.12 -2.39 5.37
C SER A 156 -27.20 -2.37 6.60
N GLU A 157 -27.48 -1.49 7.56
CA GLU A 157 -26.74 -1.40 8.83
C GLU A 157 -26.69 -2.74 9.59
N MET A 158 -27.71 -3.60 9.44
CA MET A 158 -27.76 -4.92 10.09
C MET A 158 -26.58 -5.83 9.75
N ILE A 159 -25.99 -5.72 8.55
CA ILE A 159 -24.85 -6.55 8.14
C ILE A 159 -23.59 -6.15 8.91
N TYR A 160 -23.48 -4.88 9.32
CA TYR A 160 -22.34 -4.38 10.05
C TYR A 160 -22.28 -4.91 11.48
N VAL A 161 -23.39 -5.41 12.04
CA VAL A 161 -23.42 -6.07 13.36
C VAL A 161 -22.59 -7.37 13.34
N ASP A 162 -22.53 -8.04 12.19
CA ASP A 162 -21.80 -9.30 12.05
C ASP A 162 -20.29 -9.07 11.93
N GLY A 163 -19.86 -7.89 11.49
CA GLY A 163 -18.46 -7.50 11.35
C GLY A 163 -18.25 -6.36 10.35
N TRP A 164 -17.01 -6.16 9.96
CA TRP A 164 -16.61 -5.23 8.91
C TRP A 164 -16.95 -5.80 7.53
N VAL A 165 -17.45 -4.94 6.65
CA VAL A 165 -17.98 -5.34 5.35
C VAL A 165 -17.02 -4.88 4.26
N LEU A 166 -16.54 -5.80 3.41
CA LEU A 166 -15.84 -5.41 2.19
C LEU A 166 -16.84 -4.80 1.21
N ASP A 167 -16.59 -3.58 0.74
CA ASP A 167 -17.53 -2.88 -0.15
C ASP A 167 -16.81 -1.86 -1.05
N TYR A 168 -17.58 -1.21 -1.93
CA TYR A 168 -17.25 0.05 -2.58
C TYR A 168 -18.08 1.17 -1.97
N GLY A 169 -17.52 2.38 -1.83
CA GLY A 169 -18.36 3.52 -1.50
C GLY A 169 -19.21 3.96 -2.69
N ASP A 170 -20.17 4.83 -2.40
CA ASP A 170 -21.23 5.17 -3.35
C ASP A 170 -20.73 5.83 -4.63
N GLY A 171 -19.67 6.65 -4.51
CA GLY A 171 -19.03 7.29 -5.66
C GLY A 171 -18.46 6.26 -6.64
N GLU A 172 -17.74 5.28 -6.11
CA GLU A 172 -17.14 4.19 -6.88
C GLU A 172 -18.23 3.27 -7.47
N LYS A 173 -19.25 2.89 -6.68
CA LYS A 173 -20.41 2.13 -7.19
C LYS A 173 -21.12 2.85 -8.33
N LYS A 174 -21.27 4.17 -8.23
CA LYS A 174 -21.90 5.00 -9.26
C LYS A 174 -21.02 5.08 -10.52
N ALA A 175 -19.71 5.21 -10.35
CA ALA A 175 -18.75 5.19 -11.46
C ALA A 175 -18.78 3.84 -12.20
N LYS A 176 -18.69 2.72 -11.48
CA LYS A 176 -18.76 1.37 -12.07
C LYS A 176 -20.10 1.10 -12.76
N ARG A 177 -21.23 1.57 -12.19
CA ARG A 177 -22.54 1.47 -12.86
C ARG A 177 -22.60 2.26 -14.18
N LYS A 178 -21.96 3.43 -14.25
CA LYS A 178 -21.84 4.21 -15.49
C LYS A 178 -20.92 3.54 -16.53
N LEU A 179 -19.98 2.71 -16.08
CA LEU A 179 -19.06 1.96 -16.94
C LEU A 179 -19.66 0.68 -17.50
N LYS A 180 -20.68 0.11 -16.84
CA LYS A 180 -21.34 -1.12 -17.27
C LYS A 180 -21.75 -1.14 -18.75
N PRO A 181 -22.27 -0.06 -19.36
CA PRO A 181 -22.59 -0.02 -20.79
C PRO A 181 -21.37 -0.09 -21.73
N PHE A 182 -20.16 0.17 -21.21
CA PHE A 182 -18.90 0.18 -21.96
C PHE A 182 -18.05 -1.07 -21.66
N ASP A 183 -18.68 -2.14 -21.18
CA ASP A 183 -18.05 -3.43 -20.86
C ASP A 183 -16.86 -3.34 -19.88
N GLY A 184 -16.86 -2.32 -19.02
CA GLY A 184 -15.77 -2.10 -18.06
C GLY A 184 -14.44 -1.67 -18.67
N LEU A 185 -14.38 -1.39 -19.97
CA LEU A 185 -13.17 -0.94 -20.65
C LEU A 185 -12.64 0.35 -20.01
N GLY A 186 -11.42 0.28 -19.46
CA GLY A 186 -10.66 1.44 -18.99
C GLY A 186 -10.67 1.70 -17.48
N TYR A 187 -11.23 0.82 -16.64
CA TYR A 187 -11.26 1.04 -15.19
C TYR A 187 -10.87 -0.23 -14.41
N ILE A 188 -9.57 -0.49 -14.35
CA ILE A 188 -8.99 -1.55 -13.50
C ILE A 188 -8.76 -1.04 -12.06
N ASP A 189 -8.79 0.29 -11.84
CA ASP A 189 -8.74 0.88 -10.50
C ASP A 189 -10.03 0.51 -9.74
N SER A 190 -9.85 -0.11 -8.58
CA SER A 190 -10.94 -0.69 -7.81
C SER A 190 -10.69 -0.37 -6.35
N LYS A 191 -11.38 0.66 -5.86
CA LYS A 191 -11.17 1.17 -4.50
C LYS A 191 -12.06 0.46 -3.51
N LYS A 192 -11.89 -0.87 -3.38
CA LYS A 192 -12.56 -1.64 -2.32
C LYS A 192 -11.93 -1.30 -0.98
N ALA A 193 -12.70 -1.39 0.09
CA ALA A 193 -12.20 -1.27 1.45
C ALA A 193 -13.08 -2.05 2.42
N TYR A 194 -12.55 -2.34 3.60
CA TYR A 194 -13.35 -2.85 4.71
C TYR A 194 -14.00 -1.68 5.42
N TYR A 195 -15.34 -1.67 5.50
CA TYR A 195 -16.13 -0.64 6.14
C TYR A 195 -16.65 -1.12 7.49
N GLY A 196 -16.56 -0.28 8.51
CA GLY A 196 -16.99 -0.56 9.88
C GLY A 196 -17.86 0.55 10.44
N LEU A 197 -18.86 0.15 11.22
CA LEU A 197 -19.67 1.03 12.04
C LEU A 197 -19.38 0.76 13.53
N PRO A 198 -19.79 1.65 14.46
CA PRO A 198 -19.56 1.44 15.89
C PRO A 198 -20.17 0.14 16.45
N MET A 199 -21.18 -0.42 15.77
CA MET A 199 -21.78 -1.71 16.11
C MET A 199 -21.03 -2.92 15.53
N SER A 200 -20.03 -2.68 14.68
CA SER A 200 -19.21 -3.74 14.11
C SER A 200 -18.29 -4.37 15.14
N LYS A 201 -18.04 -5.66 14.97
CA LYS A 201 -17.01 -6.37 15.73
C LYS A 201 -15.64 -5.77 15.43
N THR A 202 -14.69 -5.97 16.34
CA THR A 202 -13.30 -5.60 16.13
C THR A 202 -12.73 -6.34 14.92
N LEU A 203 -12.10 -5.59 14.00
CA LEU A 203 -11.36 -6.13 12.88
C LEU A 203 -9.92 -6.40 13.32
N SER A 204 -9.54 -7.68 13.33
CA SER A 204 -8.23 -8.11 13.77
C SER A 204 -7.34 -8.44 12.58
N PHE A 205 -6.16 -7.84 12.54
CA PHE A 205 -5.09 -8.12 11.61
C PHE A 205 -3.91 -8.79 12.33
N TRP A 206 -3.17 -9.60 11.59
CA TRP A 206 -1.89 -10.16 12.02
C TRP A 206 -0.85 -9.84 10.95
N LEU A 207 0.07 -8.96 11.29
CA LEU A 207 1.06 -8.37 10.40
C LEU A 207 2.34 -9.21 10.50
N PRO A 208 2.69 -10.04 9.50
CA PRO A 208 3.91 -10.84 9.55
C PRO A 208 5.15 -9.95 9.64
N TRP A 209 6.19 -10.44 10.31
CA TRP A 209 7.54 -9.91 10.17
C TRP A 209 8.23 -10.61 9.00
N GLU A 210 8.51 -9.87 7.93
CA GLU A 210 8.96 -10.39 6.63
C GLU A 210 10.43 -10.08 6.32
N GLY A 211 11.05 -9.22 7.14
CA GLY A 211 12.31 -8.51 6.86
C GLY A 211 13.58 -9.36 6.73
N PHE A 212 13.51 -10.68 6.81
CA PHE A 212 14.66 -11.58 6.64
C PHE A 212 14.26 -12.96 6.10
N THR A 213 13.81 -13.05 4.84
CA THR A 213 14.09 -14.28 4.08
C THR A 213 15.55 -14.21 3.64
N VAL A 214 16.46 -14.86 4.38
CA VAL A 214 17.83 -15.07 3.91
C VAL A 214 17.74 -15.84 2.59
N SER A 215 17.88 -15.14 1.46
CA SER A 215 17.99 -15.73 0.14
C SER A 215 19.32 -16.49 0.06
N GLY A 216 19.32 -17.70 0.60
CA GLY A 216 20.53 -18.52 0.73
C GLY A 216 20.26 -20.01 0.73
N ASP A 217 19.12 -20.47 0.19
CA ASP A 217 19.03 -21.86 -0.30
C ASP A 217 17.81 -22.10 -1.20
N SER A 218 17.84 -21.54 -2.42
CA SER A 218 16.96 -21.97 -3.51
C SER A 218 17.52 -23.24 -4.18
N GLY A 219 17.84 -24.24 -3.36
CA GLY A 219 18.39 -25.53 -3.75
C GLY A 219 17.47 -26.68 -3.35
N ARG A 220 16.25 -26.74 -3.93
CA ARG A 220 15.32 -27.89 -3.89
C ARG A 220 15.02 -28.46 -2.48
N GLY A 221 13.91 -28.00 -1.91
CA GLY A 221 13.04 -28.82 -1.05
C GLY A 221 12.65 -28.16 0.26
N ASN A 222 11.35 -27.84 0.40
CA ASN A 222 10.68 -27.51 1.66
C ASN A 222 11.41 -26.53 2.60
N SER A 223 11.62 -25.30 2.15
CA SER A 223 12.08 -24.20 3.00
C SER A 223 10.89 -23.52 3.66
N GLY A 224 10.40 -24.10 4.77
CA GLY A 224 9.81 -23.28 5.81
C GLY A 224 10.87 -22.29 6.32
N ASN A 225 10.45 -21.07 6.66
CA ASN A 225 11.28 -20.01 7.25
C ASN A 225 12.01 -20.52 8.50
N GLN A 226 13.15 -21.19 8.32
CA GLN A 226 13.94 -21.72 9.41
C GLN A 226 15.07 -20.73 9.68
N LEU A 227 14.81 -19.79 10.60
CA LEU A 227 15.84 -19.16 11.41
C LEU A 227 16.60 -20.27 12.16
N ARG A 228 17.53 -20.96 11.48
CA ARG A 228 18.45 -21.94 12.06
C ARG A 228 19.63 -21.26 12.79
N GLY A 229 19.36 -20.15 13.45
CA GLY A 229 20.28 -19.59 14.43
C GLY A 229 20.11 -20.36 15.74
N ASN A 230 21.09 -21.20 16.08
CA ASN A 230 21.30 -21.84 17.39
C ASN A 230 20.05 -22.20 18.22
N LYS A 231 19.73 -23.50 18.27
CA LYS A 231 18.69 -24.13 19.12
C LYS A 231 18.71 -23.75 20.61
N ASP A 232 19.77 -23.12 21.11
CA ASP A 232 19.92 -22.77 22.53
C ASP A 232 19.53 -21.32 22.86
N VAL A 233 19.10 -20.54 21.86
CA VAL A 233 18.41 -19.28 22.12
C VAL A 233 16.92 -19.50 21.95
N GLU A 234 16.33 -20.20 22.91
CA GLU A 234 14.90 -20.17 23.22
C GLU A 234 14.58 -18.75 23.75
N LEU A 235 14.81 -17.74 22.91
CA LEU A 235 14.30 -16.40 23.13
C LEU A 235 12.80 -16.58 23.30
N LYS A 236 12.28 -16.13 24.44
CA LYS A 236 10.86 -15.90 24.64
C LYS A 236 10.42 -14.76 23.71
N LEU A 237 10.42 -15.04 22.41
CA LEU A 237 10.09 -14.10 21.34
C LEU A 237 8.69 -13.54 21.54
N GLU A 238 7.78 -14.33 22.11
CA GLU A 238 6.41 -13.92 22.44
C GLU A 238 6.32 -12.88 23.58
N GLU A 239 7.41 -12.64 24.30
CA GLU A 239 7.54 -11.58 25.31
C GLU A 239 8.40 -10.41 24.80
N ASP A 240 8.92 -10.45 23.58
CA ASP A 240 9.76 -9.37 23.06
C ASP A 240 8.93 -8.14 22.69
N ASP A 241 9.50 -6.96 22.91
CA ASP A 241 8.84 -5.69 22.60
C ASP A 241 8.73 -5.50 21.09
N ALA A 242 7.51 -5.21 20.62
CA ALA A 242 7.24 -4.98 19.20
C ALA A 242 8.09 -3.84 18.61
N SER A 243 8.51 -2.86 19.41
CA SER A 243 9.38 -1.77 18.96
C SER A 243 10.77 -2.23 18.50
N ASN A 244 11.19 -3.45 18.86
CA ASN A 244 12.45 -4.03 18.38
C ASN A 244 12.33 -4.61 16.96
N TRP A 245 11.11 -4.87 16.50
CA TRP A 245 10.81 -5.57 15.25
C TRP A 245 10.17 -4.65 14.23
N TYR A 246 9.31 -3.75 14.70
CA TYR A 246 8.53 -2.84 13.90
C TYR A 246 8.86 -1.40 14.25
N ARG A 247 9.02 -0.58 13.23
CA ARG A 247 9.39 0.83 13.36
C ARG A 247 8.19 1.76 13.20
N SER A 248 7.33 1.48 12.23
CA SER A 248 6.15 2.30 11.94
C SER A 248 5.01 1.41 11.46
N LEU A 249 3.79 1.83 11.75
CA LEU A 249 2.55 1.20 11.34
C LEU A 249 1.63 2.30 10.81
N VAL A 250 1.17 2.14 9.58
CA VAL A 250 0.32 3.09 8.89
C VAL A 250 -0.96 2.39 8.46
N VAL A 251 -2.10 3.03 8.76
CA VAL A 251 -3.42 2.58 8.33
C VAL A 251 -4.06 3.66 7.49
N CYS A 252 -4.55 3.31 6.30
CA CYS A 252 -5.20 4.25 5.40
C CYS A 252 -6.68 3.92 5.20
N GLU A 253 -7.51 4.96 5.13
CA GLU A 253 -8.90 4.85 4.71
C GLU A 253 -9.04 4.80 3.19
N VAL A 254 -10.22 4.40 2.71
CA VAL A 254 -10.54 4.55 1.30
C VAL A 254 -10.62 6.04 0.98
N ASN A 255 -10.13 6.35 -0.20
CA ASN A 255 -10.08 7.71 -0.65
C ASN A 255 -11.39 8.10 -1.35
N GLU A 256 -12.31 8.69 -0.60
CA GLU A 256 -13.65 9.08 -1.05
C GLU A 256 -14.00 10.51 -0.60
N ASP A 257 -14.74 11.22 -1.44
CA ASP A 257 -15.32 12.52 -1.11
C ASP A 257 -16.52 12.30 -0.19
N ARG A 258 -16.40 12.67 1.09
CA ARG A 258 -17.46 12.55 2.10
C ARG A 258 -17.61 13.88 2.85
N GLY A 259 -18.74 14.02 3.53
CA GLY A 259 -19.09 15.26 4.25
C GLY A 259 -18.36 15.43 5.58
N GLU A 260 -18.64 16.54 6.28
CA GLU A 260 -18.00 16.89 7.55
C GLU A 260 -18.24 15.90 8.70
N ASN A 261 -19.26 15.04 8.58
CA ASN A 261 -19.60 14.02 9.58
C ASN A 261 -18.92 12.67 9.33
N GLU A 262 -17.97 12.62 8.40
CA GLU A 262 -17.25 11.41 8.07
C GLU A 262 -16.44 10.85 9.25
N CYS A 263 -16.12 9.57 9.17
CA CYS A 263 -15.20 8.94 10.11
C CYS A 263 -13.85 9.68 10.14
N ASN A 264 -13.45 10.07 11.35
CA ASN A 264 -12.13 10.60 11.64
C ASN A 264 -11.35 9.57 12.45
N PHE A 265 -10.20 9.09 11.97
CA PHE A 265 -9.46 8.00 12.61
C PHE A 265 -9.02 8.32 14.04
N GLU A 266 -8.66 9.57 14.35
CA GLU A 266 -8.25 9.97 15.71
C GLU A 266 -9.43 9.92 16.72
N LYS A 267 -10.66 10.11 16.24
CA LYS A 267 -11.86 10.23 17.09
C LYS A 267 -12.78 9.02 17.05
N ASN A 268 -12.82 8.33 15.91
CA ASN A 268 -13.81 7.32 15.58
C ASN A 268 -13.23 5.92 15.44
N ILE A 269 -11.92 5.74 15.57
CA ILE A 269 -11.28 4.43 15.60
C ILE A 269 -10.48 4.30 16.90
N ASP A 270 -10.57 3.13 17.52
CA ASP A 270 -9.61 2.65 18.52
C ASP A 270 -8.69 1.62 17.86
N PHE A 271 -7.40 1.80 18.07
CA PHE A 271 -6.36 0.87 17.65
C PHE A 271 -5.75 0.19 18.87
N VAL A 272 -5.62 -1.14 18.82
CA VAL A 272 -4.84 -1.91 19.81
C VAL A 272 -3.75 -2.65 19.05
N VAL A 273 -2.49 -2.36 19.38
CA VAL A 273 -1.29 -2.87 18.70
C VAL A 273 -0.54 -3.77 19.67
N GLY A 274 -0.29 -5.02 19.27
CA GLY A 274 0.42 -6.00 20.12
C GLY A 274 -0.22 -6.19 21.50
N GLY A 275 -1.55 -6.06 21.60
CA GLY A 275 -2.33 -6.15 22.84
C GLY A 275 -2.33 -4.89 23.71
N LYS A 276 -1.79 -3.76 23.24
CA LYS A 276 -1.79 -2.47 23.95
C LYS A 276 -2.57 -1.39 23.19
N PRO A 277 -3.41 -0.57 23.83
CA PRO A 277 -4.08 0.54 23.17
C PRO A 277 -3.09 1.57 22.61
N ALA A 278 -3.21 1.90 21.33
CA ALA A 278 -2.43 2.97 20.73
C ALA A 278 -3.00 4.33 21.17
N THR A 279 -2.12 5.17 21.71
CA THR A 279 -2.47 6.53 22.16
C THR A 279 -1.96 7.61 21.21
N ASP A 280 -0.90 7.31 20.46
CA ASP A 280 -0.34 8.18 19.44
C ASP A 280 -0.88 7.75 18.06
N VAL A 281 -1.96 8.39 17.65
CA VAL A 281 -2.55 8.21 16.32
C VAL A 281 -2.59 9.57 15.66
N THR A 282 -1.81 9.74 14.61
CA THR A 282 -1.63 11.05 13.97
C THR A 282 -1.75 10.94 12.47
N TYR A 283 -2.52 11.84 11.85
CA TYR A 283 -2.58 11.94 10.41
C TYR A 283 -1.21 12.31 9.82
N ILE A 284 -0.81 11.60 8.77
CA ILE A 284 0.42 11.85 8.05
C ILE A 284 0.19 13.01 7.07
N ASP A 285 0.99 14.07 7.18
CA ASP A 285 0.94 15.23 6.29
C ASP A 285 2.08 15.17 5.27
N ALA A 286 1.94 14.28 4.29
CA ALA A 286 2.89 14.11 3.20
C ALA A 286 2.21 13.97 1.84
N THR A 287 2.99 14.16 0.78
CA THR A 287 2.52 13.89 -0.59
C THR A 287 2.31 12.39 -0.76
N GLY A 288 1.19 11.98 -1.36
CA GLY A 288 0.85 10.56 -1.57
C GLY A 288 -0.02 9.93 -0.47
N VAL A 289 -0.08 10.53 0.72
CA VAL A 289 -0.97 10.12 1.84
C VAL A 289 -2.19 11.03 2.02
N SER A 290 -2.35 11.98 1.08
CA SER A 290 -3.49 12.89 0.99
C SER A 290 -4.10 12.84 -0.40
N TYR A 291 -5.42 12.99 -0.47
CA TYR A 291 -6.14 13.11 -1.73
C TYR A 291 -7.23 14.16 -1.64
N LEU A 292 -7.38 14.95 -2.71
CA LEU A 292 -8.28 16.11 -2.74
C LEU A 292 -8.13 17.02 -1.51
N LYS A 293 -6.88 17.15 -1.00
CA LYS A 293 -6.51 17.89 0.22
C LYS A 293 -6.99 17.28 1.55
N LYS A 294 -7.60 16.09 1.52
CA LYS A 294 -7.93 15.32 2.71
C LYS A 294 -6.78 14.35 3.02
N ARG A 295 -6.38 14.29 4.29
CA ARG A 295 -5.40 13.32 4.81
C ARG A 295 -6.13 11.99 5.02
N ILE A 296 -5.63 10.90 4.45
CA ILE A 296 -6.33 9.60 4.44
C ILE A 296 -5.54 8.48 5.13
N CYS A 297 -4.32 8.76 5.61
CA CYS A 297 -3.52 7.79 6.34
C CYS A 297 -3.12 8.35 7.70
N VAL A 298 -3.14 7.49 8.71
CA VAL A 298 -2.60 7.78 10.04
C VAL A 298 -1.41 6.89 10.33
N ASN A 299 -0.41 7.45 11.00
CA ASN A 299 0.59 6.66 11.69
C ASN A 299 0.00 6.24 13.04
N VAL A 300 -0.03 4.92 13.27
CA VAL A 300 -0.44 4.30 14.52
C VAL A 300 0.84 3.98 15.28
N GLY A 301 1.16 4.77 16.30
CA GLY A 301 2.33 4.54 17.14
C GLY A 301 2.26 3.18 17.80
N ILE A 302 3.40 2.49 17.87
CA ILE A 302 3.53 1.18 18.54
C ILE A 302 3.74 1.46 20.04
N PRO A 303 2.77 1.15 20.92
CA PRO A 303 2.89 1.47 22.34
C PRO A 303 4.00 0.69 23.03
N GLU A 304 4.62 1.29 24.05
CA GLU A 304 5.57 0.58 24.92
C GLU A 304 4.93 -0.67 25.54
N GLY A 305 5.66 -1.79 25.51
CA GLY A 305 5.18 -3.07 26.03
C GLY A 305 4.19 -3.79 25.12
N SER A 306 3.99 -3.32 23.89
CA SER A 306 3.34 -4.11 22.82
C SER A 306 4.20 -5.33 22.52
N LYS A 307 3.57 -6.47 22.22
CA LYS A 307 4.29 -7.73 22.01
C LYS A 307 4.07 -8.26 20.61
N VAL A 308 5.14 -8.84 20.06
CA VAL A 308 5.03 -9.72 18.89
C VAL A 308 4.49 -11.08 19.32
N SER A 309 3.82 -11.77 18.41
CA SER A 309 3.21 -13.07 18.68
C SER A 309 3.29 -13.96 17.45
N ARG A 310 3.22 -15.27 17.68
CA ARG A 310 3.11 -16.25 16.60
C ARG A 310 1.66 -16.43 16.21
N LYS A 311 1.39 -16.54 14.90
CA LYS A 311 0.02 -16.59 14.35
C LYS A 311 -0.88 -17.66 15.00
N ASP A 312 -0.32 -18.84 15.30
CA ASP A 312 -1.07 -19.98 15.86
C ASP A 312 -0.76 -20.23 17.36
N GLY A 313 -0.12 -19.26 18.03
CA GLY A 313 0.10 -19.24 19.48
C GLY A 313 0.82 -20.44 20.11
N SER A 314 1.46 -21.32 19.33
CA SER A 314 2.03 -22.56 19.92
C SER A 314 3.09 -23.32 19.10
N SER A 315 3.22 -23.10 17.79
CA SER A 315 4.29 -23.76 17.02
C SER A 315 5.51 -22.86 16.88
N ALA A 316 6.70 -23.39 17.21
CA ALA A 316 7.98 -22.74 16.96
C ALA A 316 8.25 -22.45 15.47
N ASP A 317 7.50 -23.09 14.57
CA ASP A 317 7.57 -22.89 13.13
C ASP A 317 6.55 -21.86 12.62
N SER A 318 5.58 -21.42 13.44
CA SER A 318 4.62 -20.39 13.02
C SER A 318 5.33 -19.04 12.86
N PRO A 319 5.02 -18.27 11.81
CA PRO A 319 5.68 -16.99 11.58
C PRO A 319 5.43 -16.03 12.75
N LEU A 320 6.40 -15.15 13.00
CA LEU A 320 6.33 -14.08 13.99
C LEU A 320 5.62 -12.86 13.38
N GLY A 321 4.85 -12.14 14.18
CA GLY A 321 4.11 -10.99 13.68
C GLY A 321 3.57 -10.08 14.78
N LEU A 322 2.97 -8.97 14.36
CA LEU A 322 2.32 -7.99 15.22
C LEU A 322 0.80 -8.05 15.05
N SER A 323 0.06 -8.17 16.16
CA SER A 323 -1.40 -8.03 16.10
C SER A 323 -1.80 -6.57 16.01
N LEU A 324 -2.83 -6.30 15.20
CA LEU A 324 -3.47 -4.99 15.10
C LEU A 324 -4.98 -5.19 15.14
N ASP A 325 -5.61 -4.70 16.19
CA ASP A 325 -7.06 -4.70 16.34
C ASP A 325 -7.61 -3.30 16.09
N VAL A 326 -8.65 -3.21 15.27
CA VAL A 326 -9.31 -1.97 14.89
C VAL A 326 -10.78 -2.04 15.28
N THR A 327 -11.22 -1.07 16.09
CA THR A 327 -12.62 -0.96 16.51
C THR A 327 -13.17 0.41 16.15
N ALA A 328 -14.28 0.47 15.42
CA ALA A 328 -14.97 1.71 15.16
C ALA A 328 -15.76 2.15 16.41
N LYS A 329 -15.78 3.46 16.70
CA LYS A 329 -16.43 4.06 17.87
C LYS A 329 -17.10 5.39 17.56
N GLY A 330 -17.82 5.90 18.55
CA GLY A 330 -18.58 7.15 18.46
C GLY A 330 -19.96 6.95 17.84
N PHE A 331 -20.63 8.06 17.49
CA PHE A 331 -21.91 8.03 16.81
C PHE A 331 -21.69 8.25 15.31
N LEU A 332 -21.64 7.15 14.55
CA LEU A 332 -21.54 7.16 13.10
C LEU A 332 -22.71 6.35 12.53
N LEU A 333 -23.45 6.96 11.60
CA LEU A 333 -24.51 6.28 10.84
C LEU A 333 -23.98 5.93 9.45
N LEU A 334 -24.59 4.95 8.79
CA LEU A 334 -24.18 4.55 7.45
C LEU A 334 -24.20 5.72 6.44
N LYS A 335 -25.20 6.61 6.59
CA LYS A 335 -25.35 7.82 5.75
C LYS A 335 -24.25 8.86 5.95
N ASP A 336 -23.61 8.86 7.12
CA ASP A 336 -22.57 9.83 7.49
C ASP A 336 -21.19 9.37 6.98
N GLY A 337 -21.09 8.11 6.54
CA GLY A 337 -19.87 7.51 5.99
C GLY A 337 -19.21 6.59 7.02
N PRO A 338 -19.37 5.26 6.92
CA PRO A 338 -18.70 4.31 7.81
C PRO A 338 -17.18 4.48 7.75
N CYS A 339 -16.50 4.19 8.86
CA CYS A 339 -15.05 4.11 8.84
C CYS A 339 -14.61 3.06 7.84
N SER A 340 -13.46 3.27 7.20
CA SER A 340 -12.98 2.35 6.17
C SER A 340 -11.50 2.10 6.31
N ILE A 341 -11.04 0.89 6.03
CA ILE A 341 -9.62 0.53 5.92
C ILE A 341 -9.37 -0.04 4.53
N SER A 342 -8.45 0.59 3.80
CA SER A 342 -8.05 0.20 2.45
C SER A 342 -6.63 -0.34 2.39
N HIS A 343 -5.75 0.17 3.26
CA HIS A 343 -4.34 -0.23 3.32
C HIS A 343 -3.90 -0.39 4.77
N VAL A 344 -3.07 -1.39 5.00
CA VAL A 344 -2.24 -1.51 6.21
C VAL A 344 -0.81 -1.67 5.74
N VAL A 345 0.06 -0.77 6.20
CA VAL A 345 1.46 -0.70 5.81
C VAL A 345 2.29 -0.71 7.08
N TRP A 346 3.35 -1.52 7.12
CA TRP A 346 4.24 -1.55 8.27
C TRP A 346 5.69 -1.58 7.83
N GLU A 347 6.52 -0.89 8.61
CA GLU A 347 7.96 -0.79 8.42
C GLU A 347 8.65 -1.65 9.48
N GLU A 348 9.58 -2.48 9.03
CA GLU A 348 10.28 -3.44 9.89
C GLU A 348 11.73 -3.01 10.11
N HIS A 349 12.27 -3.34 11.28
CA HIS A 349 13.68 -3.17 11.56
C HIS A 349 14.50 -4.17 10.73
N THR A 350 15.50 -3.65 10.01
CA THR A 350 16.59 -4.48 9.49
C THR A 350 17.57 -4.75 10.63
N LEU A 351 17.57 -5.99 11.13
CA LEU A 351 18.50 -6.48 12.15
C LEU A 351 19.97 -6.43 11.67
#